data_AF-A0A1V6B0Y3-F1
#
_entry.id   AF-A0A1V6B0Y3-F1
#
_cell.length_a   1.000
_cell.length_b   1.000
_cell.length_c   1.000
_cell.angle_alpha   90.00
_cell.angle_beta   90.00
_cell.angle_gamma   90.00
#
_symmetry.space_group_name_H-M   'P 1'
#
loop_
_entity.id
_entity.type
_entity.pdbx_description
1 polymer ?
#
loop_
_entity_poly.entity_id
_entity_poly.type
_entity_poly.pdbx_seq_one_letter_code
_entity_poly.pdbx_strand_id
1 'polypeptide(L)'
;MSGSLNIANNVETDGYVLGSDERASCEYGTRECSGGFSMFFEDTVLYELYAAGTECALKYIFANALTGDSITFAFPKVKLAGTSPEIAAATGVNLDFTFQARIDPGTSTDVEVTIVNSLASIELQADE
;
A
#
# COMPACT_ATOMS: atom_id res chain seq x y z
N MET A 1 -9.72 -12.69 1.80
CA MET A 1 -8.45 -11.93 1.89
C MET A 1 -8.76 -10.62 2.57
N SER A 2 -8.09 -10.32 3.67
CA SER A 2 -8.10 -9.00 4.31
C SER A 2 -6.73 -8.37 4.11
N GLY A 3 -6.66 -7.05 4.04
CA GLY A 3 -5.40 -6.36 3.90
C GLY A 3 -5.50 -4.90 4.33
N SER A 4 -4.34 -4.31 4.61
CA SER A 4 -4.17 -2.91 4.93
C SER A 4 -3.14 -2.29 3.99
N LEU A 5 -3.35 -1.03 3.64
CA LEU A 5 -2.42 -0.20 2.89
C LEU A 5 -2.25 1.10 3.64
N ASN A 6 -1.01 1.48 3.88
CA ASN A 6 -0.62 2.75 4.47
C ASN A 6 0.31 3.48 3.50
N ILE A 7 -0.05 4.72 3.17
CA ILE A 7 0.79 5.63 2.39
C ILE A 7 0.97 6.87 3.28
N ALA A 8 2.17 7.01 3.86
CA ALA A 8 2.51 8.09 4.75
C ALA A 8 3.55 8.99 4.08
N ASN A 9 3.24 10.28 3.96
CA ASN A 9 4.20 11.28 3.48
C ASN A 9 5.03 11.90 4.62
N ASN A 10 4.75 11.51 5.87
CA ASN A 10 5.48 11.91 7.08
C ASN A 10 5.75 13.42 7.20
N VAL A 11 4.77 14.22 6.77
CA VAL A 11 4.87 15.68 6.70
C VAL A 11 4.85 16.28 8.12
N GLU A 12 5.88 17.04 8.46
CA GLU A 12 5.95 17.75 9.74
C GLU A 12 5.08 19.00 9.66
N THR A 13 4.20 19.18 10.66
CA THR A 13 3.14 20.21 10.60
C THR A 13 3.24 21.24 11.74
N ASP A 14 4.18 21.07 12.68
CA ASP A 14 4.28 21.92 13.88
C ASP A 14 5.56 22.78 13.89
N GLY A 15 5.79 23.50 12.78
CA GLY A 15 6.86 24.49 12.66
C GLY A 15 6.33 25.92 12.80
N TYR A 16 6.96 26.73 13.63
CA TYR A 16 6.82 28.19 13.63
C TYR A 16 8.05 28.83 13.01
N VAL A 17 7.87 29.96 12.35
CA VAL A 17 9.00 30.76 11.86
C VAL A 17 9.79 31.26 13.07
N LEU A 18 11.12 31.10 13.05
CA LEU A 18 11.98 31.47 14.18
C LEU A 18 11.78 32.95 14.55
N GLY A 19 11.23 33.21 15.74
CA GLY A 19 10.99 34.57 16.24
C GLY A 19 9.68 35.22 15.79
N SER A 20 8.75 34.45 15.22
CA SER A 20 7.40 34.89 14.86
C SER A 20 6.34 33.90 15.36
N ASP A 21 5.11 34.38 15.52
CA ASP A 21 3.90 33.62 15.78
C ASP A 21 3.25 33.06 14.49
N GLU A 22 3.86 33.30 13.33
CA GLU A 22 3.43 32.75 12.05
C GLU A 22 3.87 31.29 11.87
N ARG A 23 2.97 30.48 11.30
CA ARG A 23 3.25 29.08 10.95
C ARG A 23 4.26 29.01 9.79
N ALA A 24 5.26 28.15 9.93
CA ALA A 24 6.21 27.85 8.87
C ALA A 24 5.54 27.03 7.75
N SER A 25 6.10 27.09 6.54
CA SER A 25 5.67 26.23 5.44
C SER A 25 5.87 24.75 5.81
N CYS A 26 4.93 23.90 5.42
CA CYS A 26 5.01 22.46 5.67
C CYS A 26 6.32 21.88 5.14
N GLU A 27 7.06 21.18 6.00
CA GLU A 27 8.30 20.53 5.60
C GLU A 27 8.00 19.20 4.91
N TYR A 28 8.80 18.86 3.91
CA TYR A 28 8.68 17.59 3.22
C TYR A 28 9.14 16.44 4.12
N GLY A 29 8.26 15.47 4.34
CA GLY A 29 8.60 14.22 5.02
C GLY A 29 9.12 13.16 4.06
N THR A 30 9.73 12.12 4.62
CA THR A 30 10.11 10.93 3.86
C THR A 30 8.86 10.11 3.54
N ARG A 31 8.59 9.85 2.26
CA ARG A 31 7.48 8.99 1.86
C ARG A 31 7.75 7.54 2.24
N GLU A 32 6.76 6.91 2.87
CA GLU A 32 6.75 5.48 3.18
C GLU A 32 5.43 4.85 2.71
N CYS A 33 5.55 3.76 1.98
CA CYS A 33 4.42 2.94 1.58
C CYS A 33 4.60 1.50 2.09
N SER A 34 3.66 1.07 2.91
CA SER A 34 3.67 -0.25 3.53
C SER A 34 2.26 -0.80 3.62
N GLY A 35 2.16 -2.10 3.84
CA GLY A 35 0.88 -2.74 4.04
C GLY A 35 1.03 -4.18 4.46
N GLY A 36 -0.09 -4.87 4.56
CA GLY A 36 -0.11 -6.29 4.82
C GLY A 36 -1.37 -6.92 4.27
N PHE A 37 -1.31 -8.23 4.07
CA PHE A 37 -2.44 -9.01 3.65
C PHE A 37 -2.41 -10.40 4.29
N SER A 38 -3.60 -10.91 4.57
CA SER A 38 -3.84 -12.25 5.06
C SER A 38 -4.65 -13.03 4.03
N MET A 39 -4.13 -14.19 3.64
CA MET A 39 -4.76 -15.08 2.67
C MET A 39 -4.61 -16.54 3.06
N PHE A 40 -5.48 -17.39 2.53
CA PHE A 40 -5.33 -18.83 2.65
C PHE A 40 -4.11 -19.30 1.83
N PHE A 41 -3.33 -20.19 2.42
CA PHE A 41 -2.20 -20.84 1.77
C PHE A 41 -2.72 -21.80 0.69
N GLU A 42 -2.64 -21.38 -0.56
CA GLU A 42 -2.94 -22.22 -1.72
C GLU A 42 -1.65 -22.72 -2.40
N ASP A 43 -0.58 -21.92 -2.38
CA ASP A 43 0.66 -22.17 -3.12
C ASP A 43 1.91 -21.64 -2.36
N THR A 44 3.08 -22.25 -2.61
CA THR A 44 4.38 -21.93 -2.01
C THR A 44 5.05 -20.72 -2.66
N VAL A 45 4.65 -20.28 -3.86
CA VAL A 45 5.34 -19.21 -4.62
C VAL A 45 5.59 -17.94 -3.81
N LEU A 46 4.59 -17.44 -3.08
CA LEU A 46 4.74 -16.22 -2.27
C LEU A 46 5.62 -16.44 -1.04
N TYR A 47 5.58 -17.66 -0.47
CA TYR A 47 6.48 -18.04 0.61
C TYR A 47 7.93 -18.18 0.14
N GLU A 48 8.16 -18.72 -1.05
CA GLU A 48 9.50 -18.82 -1.65
C GLU A 48 10.08 -17.44 -1.97
N LEU A 49 9.28 -16.50 -2.48
CA LEU A 49 9.69 -15.10 -2.68
C LEU A 49 10.07 -14.42 -1.36
N TYR A 50 9.28 -14.65 -0.30
CA TYR A 50 9.58 -14.19 1.04
C TYR A 50 10.89 -14.80 1.57
N ALA A 51 11.03 -16.14 1.51
CA ALA A 51 12.18 -16.86 2.02
C ALA A 51 13.49 -16.53 1.28
N ALA A 52 13.40 -16.29 -0.03
CA ALA A 52 14.52 -15.84 -0.86
C ALA A 52 14.81 -14.33 -0.71
N GLY A 53 13.92 -13.57 -0.06
CA GLY A 53 14.03 -12.11 0.06
C GLY A 53 14.02 -11.39 -1.30
N THR A 54 13.39 -11.99 -2.30
CA THR A 54 13.38 -11.49 -3.68
C THR A 54 12.38 -10.34 -3.81
N GLU A 55 12.79 -9.28 -4.50
CA GLU A 55 11.92 -8.14 -4.79
C GLU A 55 10.88 -8.54 -5.84
N CYS A 56 9.61 -8.20 -5.62
CA CYS A 56 8.52 -8.50 -6.53
C CYS A 56 7.63 -7.28 -6.77
N ALA A 57 6.75 -7.36 -7.77
CA ALA A 57 5.71 -6.37 -8.00
C ALA A 57 4.38 -6.85 -7.41
N LEU A 58 3.63 -5.97 -6.76
CA LEU A 58 2.28 -6.26 -6.27
C LEU A 58 1.27 -5.34 -6.95
N LYS A 59 0.09 -5.88 -7.24
CA LYS A 59 -1.00 -5.08 -7.81
C LYS A 59 -2.34 -5.52 -7.24
N TYR A 60 -3.05 -4.58 -6.62
CA TYR A 60 -4.44 -4.77 -6.20
C TYR A 60 -5.35 -4.10 -7.21
N ILE A 61 -6.32 -4.85 -7.72
CA ILE A 61 -7.32 -4.36 -8.65
C ILE A 61 -8.69 -4.56 -8.02
N PHE A 62 -9.38 -3.47 -7.76
CA PHE A 62 -10.78 -3.46 -7.37
C PHE A 62 -11.58 -3.00 -8.58
N ALA A 63 -12.17 -3.93 -9.32
CA ALA A 63 -12.94 -3.63 -10.53
C ALA A 63 -14.42 -3.98 -10.35
N ASN A 64 -15.30 -3.05 -10.73
CA ASN A 64 -16.72 -3.31 -10.85
C ASN A 64 -17.03 -3.69 -12.32
N ALA A 65 -17.30 -4.97 -12.54
CA ALA A 65 -17.57 -5.50 -13.87
C ALA A 65 -18.84 -4.93 -14.54
N LEU A 66 -19.77 -4.37 -13.76
CA LEU A 66 -21.05 -3.86 -14.27
C LEU A 66 -20.97 -2.41 -14.75
N THR A 67 -20.19 -1.57 -14.07
CA THR A 67 -20.06 -0.14 -14.39
C THR A 67 -18.77 0.19 -15.13
N GLY A 68 -17.78 -0.71 -15.09
CA GLY A 68 -16.44 -0.46 -15.65
C GLY A 68 -15.56 0.40 -14.75
N ASP A 69 -16.03 0.80 -13.57
CA ASP A 69 -15.24 1.55 -12.60
C ASP A 69 -14.17 0.65 -11.98
N SER A 70 -12.99 1.20 -11.75
CA SER A 70 -11.91 0.46 -11.10
C SER A 70 -10.97 1.33 -10.30
N ILE A 71 -10.39 0.75 -9.25
CA ILE A 71 -9.28 1.33 -8.49
C ILE A 71 -8.15 0.30 -8.51
N THR A 72 -7.01 0.72 -9.03
CA THR A 72 -5.79 -0.10 -9.09
C THR A 72 -4.70 0.53 -8.26
N PHE A 73 -4.12 -0.26 -7.35
CA PHE A 73 -2.90 0.08 -6.62
C PHE A 73 -1.78 -0.81 -7.14
N ALA A 74 -0.79 -0.23 -7.81
CA ALA A 74 0.37 -0.93 -8.33
C ALA A 74 1.63 -0.51 -7.57
N PHE A 75 2.34 -1.51 -7.03
CA PHE A 75 3.62 -1.36 -6.37
C PHE A 75 4.66 -2.04 -7.26
N PRO A 76 5.42 -1.29 -8.08
CA PRO A 76 6.35 -1.87 -9.05
C PRO A 76 7.45 -2.68 -8.37
N LYS A 77 7.80 -2.31 -7.14
CA LYS A 77 8.89 -2.92 -6.40
C LYS A 77 8.55 -2.97 -4.91
N VAL A 78 8.38 -4.18 -4.38
CA VAL A 78 8.15 -4.44 -2.97
C VAL A 78 9.13 -5.46 -2.43
N LYS A 79 9.40 -5.37 -1.13
CA LYS A 79 10.02 -6.43 -0.35
C LYS A 79 8.97 -7.01 0.60
N LEU A 80 8.76 -8.31 0.49
CA LEU A 80 7.89 -9.04 1.41
C LEU A 80 8.61 -9.27 2.74
N ALA A 81 7.86 -9.15 3.82
CA ALA A 81 8.23 -9.55 5.16
C ALA A 81 7.05 -10.31 5.78
N GLY A 82 7.27 -11.05 6.85
CA GLY A 82 6.20 -11.83 7.46
C GLY A 82 6.71 -12.81 8.48
N THR A 83 5.82 -13.66 8.95
CA THR A 83 6.14 -14.77 9.84
C THR A 83 6.01 -16.08 9.09
N SER A 84 6.78 -17.09 9.51
CA SER A 84 6.59 -18.44 8.98
C SER A 84 5.16 -18.92 9.24
N PRO A 85 4.52 -19.61 8.28
CA PRO A 85 3.17 -20.13 8.46
C PRO A 85 3.11 -21.08 9.66
N GLU A 86 2.13 -20.90 10.53
CA GLU A 86 1.84 -21.83 11.62
C GLU A 86 0.67 -22.74 11.23
N ILE A 87 0.86 -24.06 11.34
CA ILE A 87 -0.22 -25.02 11.08
C ILE A 87 -1.08 -25.07 12.34
N ALA A 88 -2.06 -24.17 12.42
CA ALA A 88 -2.87 -24.00 13.63
C ALA A 88 -3.89 -25.14 13.86
N ALA A 89 -4.40 -25.80 12.81
CA ALA A 89 -5.32 -26.95 12.91
C ALA A 89 -5.56 -27.62 11.54
N ALA A 90 -6.47 -28.62 11.48
CA ALA A 90 -6.96 -29.27 10.25
C ALA A 90 -7.76 -28.34 9.31
N THR A 91 -7.99 -27.10 9.74
CA THR A 91 -8.55 -26.00 8.94
C THR A 91 -7.37 -25.26 8.30
N GLY A 92 -7.40 -25.05 6.99
CA GLY A 92 -6.24 -24.63 6.18
C GLY A 92 -5.32 -23.55 6.76
N VAL A 93 -4.07 -23.54 6.30
CA VAL A 93 -3.02 -22.62 6.77
C VAL A 93 -3.30 -21.21 6.25
N ASN A 94 -3.24 -20.21 7.13
CA ASN A 94 -3.27 -18.79 6.73
C ASN A 94 -1.83 -18.25 6.64
N LEU A 95 -1.59 -17.41 5.64
CA LEU A 95 -0.34 -16.67 5.47
C LEU A 95 -0.59 -15.20 5.72
N ASP A 96 0.15 -14.65 6.67
CA ASP A 96 0.20 -13.23 6.97
C ASP A 96 1.51 -12.65 6.45
N PHE A 97 1.40 -11.85 5.38
CA PHE A 97 2.54 -11.13 4.83
C PHE A 97 2.37 -9.63 5.04
N THR A 98 3.48 -8.97 5.35
CA THR A 98 3.63 -7.52 5.25
C THR A 98 4.52 -7.20 4.06
N PHE A 99 4.40 -5.99 3.53
CA PHE A 99 5.26 -5.53 2.45
C PHE A 99 5.70 -4.09 2.71
N GLN A 100 6.90 -3.80 2.22
CA GLN A 100 7.42 -2.44 2.12
C GLN A 100 7.70 -2.14 0.65
N ALA A 101 7.02 -1.13 0.11
CA ALA A 101 7.26 -0.67 -1.24
C ALA A 101 8.53 0.18 -1.30
N ARG A 102 9.23 0.11 -2.43
CA ARG A 102 10.44 0.88 -2.69
C ARG A 102 10.35 1.54 -4.04
N ILE A 103 11.08 2.64 -4.18
CA ILE A 103 11.17 3.35 -5.46
C ILE A 103 11.79 2.40 -6.48
N ASP A 104 11.06 2.13 -7.55
CA ASP A 104 11.57 1.43 -8.70
C ASP A 104 12.33 2.42 -9.61
N PRO A 105 13.58 2.13 -10.01
CA PRO A 105 14.35 3.05 -10.85
C PRO A 105 13.79 3.19 -12.27
N GLY A 106 12.95 2.27 -12.74
CA GLY A 106 12.31 2.34 -14.05
C GLY A 106 11.10 3.27 -14.06
N THR A 107 10.24 3.19 -13.06
CA THR A 107 9.02 4.03 -12.95
C THR A 107 9.22 5.30 -12.12
N SER A 108 10.33 5.38 -11.36
CA SER A 108 10.61 6.46 -10.40
C SER A 108 9.52 6.65 -9.33
N THR A 109 8.74 5.61 -9.04
CA THR A 109 7.73 5.62 -7.95
C THR A 109 7.74 4.29 -7.18
N ASP A 110 7.26 4.32 -5.94
CA ASP A 110 6.98 3.14 -5.12
C ASP A 110 5.52 2.66 -5.20
N VAL A 111 4.59 3.57 -5.56
CA VAL A 111 3.17 3.28 -5.75
C VAL A 111 2.60 4.12 -6.90
N GLU A 112 1.79 3.48 -7.73
CA GLU A 112 0.95 4.09 -8.74
C GLU A 112 -0.52 3.75 -8.42
N VAL A 113 -1.36 4.78 -8.34
CA VAL A 113 -2.79 4.62 -8.08
C VAL A 113 -3.57 5.09 -9.29
N THR A 114 -4.31 4.18 -9.92
CA THR A 114 -5.18 4.50 -11.06
C THR A 114 -6.63 4.36 -10.64
N ILE A 115 -7.40 5.43 -10.81
CA ILE A 115 -8.83 5.46 -10.57
C ILE A 115 -9.54 5.68 -11.91
N VAL A 116 -10.37 4.73 -12.29
CA VAL A 116 -11.28 4.83 -13.44
C VAL A 116 -12.68 4.96 -12.87
N ASN A 117 -13.32 6.09 -13.13
CA ASN A 117 -14.68 6.36 -12.68
C ASN A 117 -15.49 6.93 -13.85
N SER A 118 -16.72 6.44 -14.00
CA SER A 118 -17.70 6.86 -14.99
C SER A 118 -18.44 8.17 -14.61
N LEU A 119 -18.32 8.64 -13.37
CA LEU A 119 -18.87 9.89 -12.88
C LEU A 119 -17.95 11.07 -13.18
N ALA A 120 -18.51 12.15 -13.73
CA ALA A 120 -17.76 13.34 -14.16
C ALA A 120 -17.38 14.30 -13.03
N SER A 121 -17.85 14.08 -11.79
CA SER A 121 -17.59 14.96 -10.65
C SER A 121 -17.40 14.18 -9.36
N ILE A 122 -16.38 14.58 -8.59
CA ILE A 122 -16.25 14.22 -7.18
C ILE A 122 -17.28 15.05 -6.41
N GLU A 123 -18.27 14.40 -5.79
CA GLU A 123 -19.07 15.05 -4.76
C GLU A 123 -18.16 15.30 -3.56
N LEU A 124 -17.87 16.56 -3.28
CA LEU A 124 -17.22 16.97 -2.02
C LEU A 124 -18.18 16.60 -0.89
N GLN A 125 -17.73 15.73 0.01
CA GLN A 125 -18.44 15.48 1.25
C GLN A 125 -18.58 16.83 1.97
N ALA A 126 -19.81 17.31 2.14
CA ALA A 126 -20.06 18.52 2.90
C ALA A 126 -19.61 18.26 4.35
N ASP A 127 -18.68 19.08 4.83
CA ASP A 127 -18.23 19.05 6.22
C ASP A 127 -19.46 19.21 7.13
N GLU A 128 -19.72 18.23 8.01
CA GLU A 128 -20.60 18.39 9.18
C GLU A 128 -19.85 19.07 10.33
#